data_AF-A0AAE0B9I1-F1
#
_entry.id   AF-A0AAE0B9I1-F1
#
_cell.length_a   1.000
_cell.length_b   1.000
_cell.length_c   1.000
_cell.angle_alpha   90.00
_cell.angle_beta   90.00
_cell.angle_gamma   90.00
#
_symmetry.space_group_name_H-M   'P 1'
#
loop_
_entity.id
_entity.type
_entity.pdbx_description
1 polymer ?
#
loop_
_entity_poly.entity_id
_entity_poly.type
_entity_poly.pdbx_seq_one_letter_code
_entity_poly.pdbx_strand_id
1 'polypeptide(L)'
;MEGLKVSDANLVVYVHPSKGNKISQAILRELSSLLFKFSETFEGVVLAYDVNILDKNAKILSGIHPYFGVGLKANLLLFSPKPNMLLEGKVVKLTQESIHVIVLGFSSATIIDEDIREEFKYIAKHGDELYASRSKKRHKIKVGTMIRFLVKSFDEEILHISGSLIPAHTGSIRCLDKNSEDVSLTDRSTRKRREGEGETEMQENETFGWGESSLSIDHQTKKSKKRRSSKDH
;
A
#
# COMPACT_ATOMS: atom_id res chain seq x y z
N MET A 1 -1.27 -1.32 -6.45
CA MET A 1 -0.35 -0.16 -6.29
C MET A 1 -0.07 0.39 -7.68
N GLU A 2 -0.09 1.72 -7.86
CA GLU A 2 -0.08 2.38 -9.18
C GLU A 2 1.20 2.16 -10.00
N GLY A 3 2.34 1.88 -9.34
CA GLY A 3 3.62 1.67 -10.01
C GLY A 3 3.87 0.27 -10.57
N LEU A 4 2.89 -0.65 -10.53
CA LEU A 4 3.03 -2.02 -11.04
C LEU A 4 2.29 -2.20 -12.36
N LYS A 5 2.96 -2.80 -13.35
CA LYS A 5 2.40 -3.07 -14.68
C LYS A 5 2.85 -4.44 -15.17
N VAL A 6 1.96 -5.15 -15.87
CA VAL A 6 2.33 -6.32 -16.68
C VAL A 6 2.53 -5.87 -18.13
N SER A 7 3.61 -6.32 -18.76
CA SER A 7 3.92 -6.02 -20.15
C SER A 7 4.23 -7.27 -20.94
N ASP A 8 3.59 -7.43 -22.09
CA ASP A 8 3.93 -8.46 -23.05
C ASP A 8 5.15 -7.99 -23.86
N ALA A 9 6.15 -8.86 -24.01
CA ALA A 9 7.39 -8.56 -24.71
C ALA A 9 7.78 -9.69 -25.66
N ASN A 10 8.17 -9.33 -26.88
CA ASN A 10 8.85 -10.23 -27.80
C ASN A 10 10.34 -9.99 -27.69
N LEU A 11 11.08 -11.02 -27.26
CA LEU A 11 12.50 -10.93 -26.93
C LEU A 11 13.31 -11.85 -27.82
N VAL A 12 14.56 -11.48 -28.06
CA VAL A 12 15.56 -12.38 -28.63
C VAL A 12 16.67 -12.55 -27.61
N VAL A 13 16.87 -13.77 -27.14
CA VAL A 13 17.97 -14.11 -26.23
C VAL A 13 19.06 -14.80 -27.02
N TYR A 14 20.29 -14.31 -26.87
CA TYR A 14 21.46 -14.90 -27.50
C TYR A 14 22.11 -15.93 -26.59
N VAL A 15 22.14 -17.17 -27.05
CA VAL A 15 22.69 -18.30 -26.28
C VAL A 15 24.02 -18.74 -26.89
N HIS A 16 25.02 -18.91 -26.02
CA HIS A 16 26.33 -19.40 -26.42
C HIS A 16 26.26 -20.89 -26.85
N PRO A 17 26.99 -21.33 -27.91
CA PRO A 17 27.03 -22.71 -28.38
C PRO A 17 27.21 -23.77 -27.30
N SER A 18 28.09 -23.52 -26.33
CA SER A 18 28.36 -24.45 -25.22
C SER A 18 27.15 -24.73 -24.31
N LYS A 19 26.07 -23.95 -24.45
CA LYS A 19 24.80 -24.13 -23.74
C LYS A 19 23.69 -24.70 -24.63
N GLY A 20 24.00 -25.13 -25.86
CA GLY A 20 23.04 -25.68 -26.83
C GLY A 20 22.30 -26.94 -26.36
N ASN A 21 22.88 -27.71 -25.45
CA ASN A 21 22.20 -28.86 -24.83
C ASN A 21 21.27 -28.49 -23.66
N LYS A 22 21.30 -27.23 -23.19
CA LYS A 22 20.55 -26.73 -22.02
C LYS A 22 19.96 -25.34 -22.29
N ILE A 23 19.28 -25.20 -23.42
CA ILE A 23 18.76 -23.91 -23.93
C ILE A 23 17.80 -23.26 -22.93
N SER A 24 16.83 -24.00 -22.40
CA SER A 24 15.86 -23.45 -21.43
C SER A 24 16.56 -22.88 -20.21
N GLN A 25 17.56 -23.57 -19.66
CA GLN A 25 18.33 -23.08 -18.51
C GLN A 25 19.14 -21.82 -18.86
N ALA A 26 19.72 -21.77 -20.06
CA ALA A 26 20.46 -20.61 -20.53
C ALA A 26 19.55 -19.37 -20.68
N ILE A 27 18.35 -19.55 -21.25
CA ILE A 27 17.34 -18.49 -21.39
C ILE A 27 16.89 -18.00 -20.02
N LEU A 28 16.52 -18.91 -19.11
CA LEU A 28 16.06 -18.54 -17.77
C LEU A 28 17.16 -17.78 -17.01
N ARG A 29 18.42 -18.17 -17.17
CA ARG A 29 19.56 -17.46 -16.57
C ARG A 29 19.68 -16.04 -17.13
N GLU A 30 19.51 -15.86 -18.43
CA GLU A 30 19.55 -14.53 -19.06
C GLU A 30 18.41 -13.65 -18.55
N LEU A 31 17.17 -14.15 -18.56
CA LEU A 31 16.01 -13.42 -18.06
C LEU A 31 16.12 -13.11 -16.56
N SER A 32 16.65 -14.05 -15.77
CA SER A 32 16.92 -13.84 -14.35
C SER A 32 17.95 -12.73 -14.11
N SER A 33 18.87 -12.50 -15.05
CA SER A 33 19.86 -11.43 -14.94
C SER A 33 19.27 -10.03 -15.06
N LEU A 34 18.04 -9.91 -15.59
CA LEU A 34 17.28 -8.67 -15.72
C LEU A 34 16.50 -8.32 -14.44
N LEU A 35 16.30 -9.29 -13.53
CA LEU A 35 15.52 -9.08 -12.32
C LEU A 35 16.16 -8.03 -11.41
N PHE A 36 15.32 -7.18 -10.82
CA PHE A 36 15.69 -6.07 -9.93
C PHE A 36 16.68 -5.08 -10.55
N LYS A 37 16.63 -4.93 -11.89
CA LYS A 37 17.35 -3.88 -12.62
C LYS A 37 16.37 -3.06 -13.43
N PHE A 38 16.63 -1.78 -13.51
CA PHE A 38 15.91 -0.92 -14.45
C PHE A 38 16.29 -1.30 -15.87
N SER A 39 15.28 -1.47 -16.72
CA SER A 39 15.44 -1.69 -18.15
C SER A 39 14.87 -0.49 -18.88
N GLU A 40 15.73 0.23 -19.60
CA GLU A 40 15.32 1.31 -20.49
C GLU A 40 14.35 0.80 -21.56
N THR A 41 14.58 -0.42 -22.07
CA THR A 41 13.72 -1.04 -23.10
C THR A 41 12.29 -1.26 -22.62
N PHE A 42 12.09 -1.57 -21.33
CA PHE A 42 10.76 -1.80 -20.75
C PHE A 42 10.26 -0.63 -19.90
N GLU A 43 11.05 0.45 -19.79
CA GLU A 43 10.79 1.62 -18.96
C GLU A 43 10.41 1.26 -17.51
N GLY A 44 11.14 0.31 -16.91
CA GLY A 44 10.83 -0.15 -15.56
C GLY A 44 11.78 -1.21 -15.02
N VAL A 45 11.65 -1.47 -13.72
CA VAL A 45 12.39 -2.51 -13.02
C VAL A 45 11.69 -3.86 -13.23
N VAL A 46 12.40 -4.85 -13.77
CA VAL A 46 11.82 -6.19 -13.96
C VAL A 46 11.75 -6.91 -12.61
N LEU A 47 10.54 -7.25 -12.16
CA LEU A 47 10.32 -7.96 -10.89
C LEU A 47 10.12 -9.46 -11.06
N ALA A 48 9.47 -9.84 -12.16
CA ALA A 48 9.22 -11.23 -12.50
C ALA A 48 9.03 -11.35 -14.01
N TYR A 49 9.20 -12.56 -14.50
CA TYR A 49 8.90 -12.92 -15.88
C TYR A 49 8.17 -14.26 -15.94
N ASP A 50 7.31 -14.39 -16.93
CA ASP A 50 6.75 -15.67 -17.39
C ASP A 50 7.07 -15.77 -18.88
N VAL A 51 7.62 -16.90 -19.32
CA VAL A 51 8.19 -17.01 -20.67
C VAL A 51 7.69 -18.25 -21.41
N ASN A 52 7.25 -18.03 -22.64
CA ASN A 52 6.94 -19.06 -23.61
C ASN A 52 8.00 -19.04 -24.72
N ILE A 53 8.73 -20.15 -24.85
CA ILE A 53 9.72 -20.33 -25.92
C ILE A 53 8.95 -20.66 -27.19
N LEU A 54 8.92 -19.72 -28.14
CA LEU A 54 8.15 -19.87 -29.38
C LEU A 54 8.92 -20.67 -30.43
N ASP A 55 10.20 -20.34 -30.61
CA ASP A 55 11.02 -20.92 -31.68
C ASP A 55 11.83 -22.13 -31.19
N LYS A 56 11.59 -23.28 -31.84
CA LYS A 56 12.47 -24.46 -31.73
C LYS A 56 13.73 -24.32 -32.60
N ASN A 57 13.71 -23.40 -33.57
CA ASN A 57 14.79 -23.18 -34.53
C ASN A 57 15.46 -21.84 -34.23
N ALA A 58 16.61 -21.87 -33.58
CA ALA A 58 17.38 -20.66 -33.30
C ALA A 58 18.11 -20.16 -34.55
N LYS A 59 18.17 -18.84 -34.73
CA LYS A 59 18.93 -18.23 -35.83
C LYS A 59 20.37 -18.02 -35.37
N ILE A 60 21.33 -18.61 -36.09
CA ILE A 60 22.76 -18.38 -35.81
C ILE A 60 23.11 -16.96 -36.29
N LEU A 61 23.68 -16.16 -35.41
CA LEU A 61 24.25 -14.87 -35.79
C LEU A 61 25.48 -15.11 -36.66
N SER A 62 25.47 -14.57 -37.87
CA SER A 62 26.62 -14.56 -38.77
C SER A 62 27.71 -13.61 -38.23
N GLY A 63 28.86 -14.15 -37.83
CA GLY A 63 29.98 -13.38 -37.26
C GLY A 63 31.03 -14.25 -36.57
N ILE A 64 31.97 -13.61 -35.84
CA ILE A 64 33.12 -14.28 -35.19
C ILE A 64 32.70 -15.21 -34.05
N HIS A 65 31.58 -14.91 -33.37
CA HIS A 65 31.07 -15.69 -32.25
C HIS A 65 29.71 -16.28 -32.61
N PRO A 66 29.59 -17.61 -32.82
CA PRO A 66 28.37 -18.22 -33.35
C PRO A 66 27.30 -18.39 -32.25
N TYR A 67 26.85 -17.30 -31.64
CA TYR A 67 25.67 -17.32 -30.77
C TYR A 67 24.43 -17.62 -31.62
N PHE A 68 23.48 -18.37 -31.04
CA PHE A 68 22.19 -18.57 -31.66
C PHE A 68 21.12 -17.77 -30.90
N GLY A 69 20.39 -16.95 -31.64
CA GLY A 69 19.29 -16.14 -31.15
C GLY A 69 18.02 -16.97 -31.07
N VAL A 70 17.38 -16.98 -29.91
CA VAL A 70 16.10 -17.65 -29.65
C VAL A 70 15.03 -16.60 -29.45
N GLY A 71 13.98 -16.65 -30.29
CA GLY A 71 12.80 -15.80 -30.15
C GLY A 71 11.88 -16.29 -29.02
N LEU A 72 11.47 -15.37 -28.16
CA LEU A 72 10.67 -15.62 -26.96
C LEU A 72 9.50 -14.66 -26.89
N LYS A 73 8.38 -15.12 -26.34
CA LYS A 73 7.32 -14.25 -25.85
C LYS A 73 7.28 -14.34 -24.33
N ALA A 74 7.40 -13.20 -23.66
CA ALA A 74 7.42 -13.15 -22.22
C ALA A 74 6.41 -12.12 -21.70
N ASN A 75 5.80 -12.43 -20.57
CA ASN A 75 5.05 -11.48 -19.77
C ASN A 75 5.96 -11.02 -18.65
N LEU A 76 6.22 -9.71 -18.56
CA LEU A 76 7.08 -9.12 -17.56
C LEU A 76 6.24 -8.38 -16.53
N LEU A 77 6.47 -8.65 -15.25
CA LEU A 77 5.98 -7.79 -14.17
C LEU A 77 7.01 -6.69 -13.94
N LEU A 78 6.59 -5.45 -14.15
CA LEU A 78 7.44 -4.27 -14.07
C LEU A 78 7.02 -3.39 -12.89
N PHE A 79 8.01 -2.81 -12.23
CA PHE A 79 7.84 -1.67 -11.33
C PHE A 79 8.37 -0.41 -11.99
N SER A 80 7.46 0.52 -12.30
CA SER A 80 7.74 1.76 -13.03
C SER A 80 7.08 2.94 -12.30
N PRO A 81 7.67 3.39 -11.17
CA PRO A 81 7.13 4.52 -10.42
C PRO A 81 7.32 5.80 -11.21
N LYS A 82 6.23 6.53 -11.47
CA LYS A 82 6.24 7.83 -12.15
C LYS A 82 5.87 8.94 -11.18
N PRO A 83 6.33 10.19 -11.43
CA PRO A 83 5.89 11.34 -10.66
C PRO A 83 4.36 11.40 -10.56
N ASN A 84 3.87 11.81 -9.38
CA ASN A 84 2.45 11.89 -9.03
C ASN A 84 1.72 10.55 -8.83
N MET A 85 2.40 9.40 -8.90
CA MET A 85 1.82 8.13 -8.48
C MET A 85 1.79 7.98 -6.96
N LEU A 86 0.80 7.26 -6.46
CA LEU A 86 0.72 6.87 -5.06
C LEU A 86 1.32 5.49 -4.84
N LEU A 87 2.34 5.45 -3.98
CA LEU A 87 3.00 4.22 -3.56
C LEU A 87 2.80 3.99 -2.07
N GLU A 88 2.90 2.72 -1.69
CA GLU A 88 2.83 2.30 -0.30
C GLU A 88 4.12 1.58 0.09
N GLY A 89 4.60 1.88 1.28
CA GLY A 89 5.83 1.29 1.77
C GLY A 89 5.92 1.29 3.29
N LYS A 90 6.87 0.52 3.80
CA LYS A 90 7.11 0.36 5.23
C LYS A 90 8.19 1.32 5.68
N VAL A 91 7.90 2.13 6.69
CA VAL A 91 8.91 3.00 7.32
C VAL A 91 9.97 2.13 8.00
N VAL A 92 11.23 2.39 7.66
CA VAL A 92 12.38 1.65 8.23
C VAL A 92 13.26 2.52 9.11
N LYS A 93 13.28 3.83 8.87
CA LYS A 93 14.03 4.78 9.68
C LYS A 93 13.32 6.13 9.68
N LEU A 94 13.41 6.83 10.80
CA LEU A 94 12.96 8.20 10.96
C LEU A 94 14.16 9.06 11.36
N THR A 95 14.11 10.32 10.99
CA THR A 95 14.98 11.37 11.51
C THR A 95 14.12 12.62 11.66
N GLN A 96 14.69 13.72 12.18
CA GLN A 96 13.98 14.99 12.21
C GLN A 96 13.74 15.56 10.79
N GLU A 97 14.66 15.27 9.87
CA GLU A 97 14.71 15.85 8.52
C GLU A 97 14.11 14.92 7.45
N SER A 98 13.81 13.66 7.78
CA SER A 98 13.32 12.71 6.78
C SER A 98 12.66 11.45 7.33
N ILE A 99 11.83 10.85 6.48
CA ILE A 99 11.23 9.53 6.64
C ILE A 99 11.81 8.61 5.57
N HIS A 100 12.44 7.51 5.98
CA HIS A 100 12.94 6.48 5.07
C HIS A 100 12.00 5.29 5.02
N VAL A 101 11.71 4.83 3.81
CA VAL A 101 10.68 3.83 3.51
C VAL A 101 11.26 2.77 2.58
N ILE A 102 10.81 1.52 2.74
CA ILE A 102 11.06 0.47 1.75
C ILE A 102 9.74 0.13 1.04
N VAL A 103 9.76 0.19 -0.29
CA VAL A 103 8.66 -0.16 -1.19
C VAL A 103 8.91 -1.53 -1.79
N LEU A 104 7.91 -2.42 -1.72
CA LEU A 104 7.95 -3.79 -2.25
C LEU A 104 9.14 -4.66 -1.77
N GLY A 105 9.87 -4.23 -0.73
CA GLY A 105 10.99 -4.95 -0.15
C GLY A 105 12.35 -4.72 -0.81
N PHE A 106 12.44 -3.96 -1.92
CA PHE A 106 13.70 -3.77 -2.65
C PHE A 106 14.01 -2.30 -2.96
N SER A 107 13.01 -1.46 -3.23
CA SER A 107 13.22 -0.05 -3.57
C SER A 107 13.17 0.80 -2.31
N SER A 108 14.15 1.68 -2.16
CA SER A 108 14.20 2.62 -1.04
C SER A 108 13.53 3.93 -1.43
N ALA A 109 12.89 4.60 -0.47
CA ALA A 109 12.32 5.91 -0.67
C ALA A 109 12.65 6.84 0.50
N THR A 110 12.85 8.12 0.20
CA THR A 110 13.06 9.18 1.18
C THR A 110 12.04 10.28 1.00
N ILE A 111 11.44 10.71 2.10
CA ILE A 111 10.56 11.87 2.17
C ILE A 111 11.25 12.87 3.09
N ILE A 112 11.75 13.96 2.53
CA ILE A 112 12.44 15.03 3.26
C ILE A 112 11.42 15.93 3.97
N ASP A 113 11.86 16.70 4.95
CA ASP A 113 10.98 17.50 5.81
C ASP A 113 10.21 18.58 5.06
N GLU A 114 10.76 19.15 3.98
CA GLU A 114 10.02 20.08 3.12
C GLU A 114 8.85 19.40 2.39
N ASP A 115 8.93 18.09 2.21
CA ASP A 115 7.90 17.25 1.61
C ASP A 115 6.97 16.59 2.64
N ILE A 116 7.06 16.98 3.91
CA ILE A 116 6.17 16.55 4.99
C ILE A 116 5.23 17.70 5.36
N ARG A 117 3.93 17.42 5.51
CA ARG A 117 2.96 18.44 5.95
C ARG A 117 3.35 19.00 7.31
N GLU A 118 3.29 20.33 7.45
CA GLU A 118 3.63 21.06 8.68
C GLU A 118 2.87 20.60 9.93
N GLU A 119 1.69 20.00 9.73
CA GLU A 119 0.88 19.42 10.80
C GLU A 119 1.57 18.23 11.49
N PHE A 120 2.45 17.51 10.80
CA PHE A 120 3.27 16.48 11.41
C PHE A 120 4.46 17.10 12.10
N LYS A 121 4.59 16.82 13.40
CA LYS A 121 5.78 17.18 14.16
C LYS A 121 6.57 15.94 14.54
N TYR A 122 7.87 16.04 14.32
CA TYR A 122 8.82 15.07 14.81
C TYR A 122 8.88 15.12 16.34
N ILE A 123 8.82 13.95 16.97
CA ILE A 123 8.90 13.77 18.40
C ILE A 123 9.90 12.65 18.65
N ALA A 124 11.00 12.97 19.34
CA ALA A 124 11.95 12.00 19.85
C ALA A 124 11.94 12.07 21.38
N LYS A 125 11.48 11.00 22.04
CA LYS A 125 11.53 10.87 23.50
C LYS A 125 11.89 9.44 23.88
N HIS A 126 12.85 9.28 24.79
CA HIS A 126 13.24 7.97 25.34
C HIS A 126 13.59 6.90 24.27
N GLY A 127 14.13 7.30 23.11
CA GLY A 127 14.44 6.40 22.00
C GLY A 127 13.26 6.06 21.09
N ASP A 128 12.06 6.53 21.40
CA ASP A 128 10.90 6.45 20.50
C ASP A 128 10.86 7.69 19.60
N GLU A 129 11.15 7.49 18.32
CA GLU A 129 11.05 8.49 17.25
C GLU A 129 9.75 8.30 16.48
N LEU A 130 8.98 9.38 16.32
CA LEU A 130 7.76 9.36 15.52
C LEU A 130 7.41 10.74 14.98
N TYR A 131 6.66 10.76 13.87
CA TYR A 131 5.91 11.92 13.43
C TYR A 131 4.46 11.80 13.90
N ALA A 132 3.95 12.82 14.59
CA ALA A 132 2.56 12.89 15.00
C ALA A 132 1.87 14.11 14.39
N SER A 133 0.68 13.90 13.82
CA SER A 133 -0.16 14.99 13.36
C SER A 133 -0.74 15.77 14.54
N ARG A 134 -0.62 17.10 14.51
CA ARG A 134 -1.25 18.03 15.46
C ARG A 134 -2.75 18.13 15.25
N SER A 135 -3.21 18.05 14.00
CA SER A 135 -4.62 18.11 13.62
C SER A 135 -5.34 16.80 13.92
N LYS A 136 -4.69 15.66 13.70
CA LYS A 136 -5.25 14.32 13.90
C LYS A 136 -4.44 13.50 14.90
N LYS A 137 -4.82 13.54 16.19
CA LYS A 137 -4.10 12.87 17.30
C LYS A 137 -3.78 11.37 17.09
N ARG A 138 -4.59 10.67 16.28
CA ARG A 138 -4.41 9.25 15.96
C ARG A 138 -3.44 9.00 14.79
N HIS A 139 -3.14 10.02 13.98
CA HIS A 139 -2.27 9.91 12.82
C HIS A 139 -0.81 10.02 13.25
N LYS A 140 -0.21 8.85 13.48
CA LYS A 140 1.19 8.71 13.89
C LYS A 140 1.94 7.86 12.88
N ILE A 141 3.17 8.26 12.58
CA ILE A 141 4.09 7.54 11.71
C ILE A 141 5.32 7.20 12.56
N LYS A 142 5.52 5.90 12.77
CA LYS A 142 6.68 5.33 13.48
C LYS A 142 7.36 4.28 12.62
N VAL A 143 8.57 3.88 12.97
CA VAL A 143 9.23 2.72 12.34
C VAL A 143 8.29 1.50 12.33
N GLY A 144 8.25 0.82 11.18
CA GLY A 144 7.35 -0.31 10.92
C GLY A 144 5.95 0.07 10.44
N THR A 145 5.58 1.35 10.42
CA THR A 145 4.28 1.80 9.90
C THR A 145 4.25 1.67 8.38
N MET A 146 3.14 1.15 7.84
CA MET A 146 2.84 1.25 6.41
C MET A 146 2.27 2.64 6.10
N ILE A 147 2.91 3.35 5.18
CA ILE A 147 2.49 4.68 4.75
C ILE A 147 2.22 4.70 3.24
N ARG A 148 1.27 5.53 2.83
CA ARG A 148 1.05 5.93 1.44
C ARG A 148 1.69 7.29 1.20
N PHE A 149 2.42 7.45 0.11
CA PHE A 149 3.09 8.70 -0.24
C PHE A 149 3.04 8.93 -1.75
N LEU A 150 3.21 10.18 -2.17
CA LEU A 150 3.26 10.59 -3.58
C LEU A 150 4.69 10.50 -4.09
N VAL A 151 4.91 9.98 -5.28
CA VAL A 151 6.22 9.98 -5.95
C VAL A 151 6.53 11.38 -6.50
N LYS A 152 7.72 11.90 -6.21
CA LYS A 152 8.27 13.11 -6.86
C LYS A 152 9.21 12.76 -8.00
N SER A 153 10.14 11.84 -7.74
CA SER A 153 11.10 11.35 -8.73
C SER A 153 11.56 9.94 -8.41
N PHE A 154 12.15 9.27 -9.40
CA PHE A 154 12.74 7.96 -9.28
C PHE A 154 14.14 7.97 -9.89
N ASP A 155 15.11 7.50 -9.13
CA ASP A 155 16.47 7.26 -9.58
C ASP A 155 16.57 5.80 -10.05
N GLU A 156 16.82 5.64 -11.35
CA GLU A 156 16.82 4.35 -12.04
C GLU A 156 18.08 3.53 -11.76
N GLU A 157 19.19 4.16 -11.35
CA GLU A 157 20.47 3.50 -11.11
C GLU A 157 20.48 2.82 -9.73
N ILE A 158 20.06 3.56 -8.71
CA ILE A 158 20.03 3.08 -7.32
C ILE A 158 18.64 2.62 -6.85
N LEU A 159 17.65 2.67 -7.74
CA LEU A 159 16.26 2.30 -7.48
C LEU A 159 15.67 3.06 -6.28
N HIS A 160 15.98 4.36 -6.20
CA HIS A 160 15.60 5.23 -5.08
C HIS A 160 14.46 6.16 -5.47
N ILE A 161 13.48 6.32 -4.57
CA ILE A 161 12.31 7.17 -4.81
C ILE A 161 12.39 8.40 -3.91
N SER A 162 12.28 9.59 -4.50
CA SER A 162 11.94 10.79 -3.74
C SER A 162 10.42 10.86 -3.59
N GLY A 163 9.94 10.96 -2.35
CA GLY A 163 8.52 10.94 -2.04
C GLY A 163 8.02 12.21 -1.33
N SER A 164 6.69 12.37 -1.28
CA SER A 164 6.02 13.47 -0.58
C SER A 164 4.80 13.01 0.19
N LEU A 165 4.63 13.60 1.37
CA LEU A 165 3.41 13.54 2.18
C LEU A 165 2.58 14.82 2.09
N ILE A 166 2.89 15.79 1.21
CA ILE A 166 2.11 17.05 1.11
C ILE A 166 0.60 16.81 0.83
N PRO A 167 0.19 15.90 -0.08
CA PRO A 167 -1.23 15.71 -0.37
C PRO A 167 -2.00 15.08 0.81
N ALA A 168 -3.22 15.55 1.09
CA ALA A 168 -3.99 15.15 2.28
C ALA A 168 -4.31 13.64 2.39
N HIS A 169 -4.29 12.91 1.26
CA HIS A 169 -4.55 11.47 1.19
C HIS A 169 -3.29 10.61 1.40
N THR A 170 -2.21 11.18 1.95
CA THR A 170 -0.94 10.49 2.24
C THR A 170 -0.66 10.42 3.75
N GLY A 171 0.23 9.51 4.14
CA GLY A 171 0.65 9.21 5.51
C GLY A 171 0.30 7.77 5.91
N SER A 172 0.20 7.50 7.21
CA SER A 172 -0.21 6.18 7.73
C SER A 172 -1.53 5.68 7.13
N ILE A 173 -1.48 4.54 6.44
CA ILE A 173 -2.63 3.91 5.75
C ILE A 173 -3.78 3.63 6.72
N ARG A 174 -3.45 3.04 7.88
CA ARG A 174 -4.43 2.75 8.95
C ARG A 174 -5.21 3.97 9.43
N CYS A 175 -4.66 5.17 9.26
CA CYS A 175 -5.30 6.42 9.66
C CYS A 175 -6.11 7.04 8.51
N LEU A 176 -5.75 6.74 7.27
CA LEU A 176 -6.48 7.17 6.08
C LEU A 176 -7.79 6.37 5.94
N ASP A 177 -7.72 5.04 6.06
CA ASP A 177 -8.88 4.14 5.88
C ASP A 177 -9.99 4.38 6.92
N LYS A 178 -9.62 4.78 8.15
CA LYS A 178 -10.61 5.08 9.20
C LYS A 178 -11.38 6.37 8.95
N ASN A 179 -10.77 7.34 8.26
CA ASN A 179 -11.44 8.59 7.95
C ASN A 179 -12.38 8.45 6.75
N SER A 180 -12.20 7.45 5.86
CA SER A 180 -13.15 7.22 4.77
C SER A 180 -14.48 6.64 5.27
N GLU A 181 -14.48 5.88 6.36
CA GLU A 181 -15.70 5.37 6.99
C GLU A 181 -16.49 6.47 7.72
N ASP A 182 -15.83 7.36 8.47
CA ASP A 182 -16.51 8.45 9.20
C ASP A 182 -17.14 9.51 8.26
N VAL A 183 -16.56 9.75 7.09
CA VAL A 183 -17.16 10.67 6.08
C VAL A 183 -18.47 10.11 5.54
N SER A 184 -18.63 8.80 5.45
CA SER A 184 -19.87 8.17 4.97
C SER A 184 -21.05 8.23 5.97
N LEU A 185 -20.76 8.36 7.27
CA LEU A 185 -21.79 8.43 8.31
C LEU A 185 -22.28 9.87 8.56
N THR A 186 -21.49 10.88 8.19
CA THR A 186 -21.84 12.28 8.44
C THR A 186 -22.84 12.83 7.41
N ASP A 187 -23.01 12.15 6.27
CA ASP A 187 -23.89 12.60 5.17
C ASP A 187 -25.32 12.02 5.23
N ARG A 188 -25.62 11.16 6.22
CA ARG A 188 -26.97 10.59 6.43
C ARG A 188 -27.79 11.27 7.53
N SER A 189 -27.21 12.17 8.34
CA SER A 189 -27.90 12.76 9.49
C SER A 189 -28.52 14.15 9.27
N THR A 190 -28.47 14.71 8.05
CA THR A 190 -29.01 16.06 7.77
C THR A 190 -30.35 16.09 7.04
N ARG A 191 -31.05 14.96 6.90
CA ARG A 191 -32.40 14.94 6.28
C ARG A 191 -33.46 14.27 7.15
N LYS A 192 -33.67 14.79 8.36
CA LYS A 192 -34.96 14.67 9.06
C LYS A 192 -35.15 15.79 10.08
N ARG A 193 -35.37 17.02 9.60
CA ARG A 193 -35.91 18.10 10.44
C ARG A 193 -36.68 19.12 9.59
N ARG A 194 -37.97 18.86 9.41
CA ARG A 194 -39.08 19.82 9.23
C ARG A 194 -40.38 19.00 9.14
N GLU A 195 -41.48 19.61 9.57
CA GLU A 195 -42.72 19.03 10.12
C GLU A 195 -42.57 18.71 11.61
N GLY A 196 -43.21 19.39 12.55
CA GLY A 196 -44.17 20.49 12.56
C GLY A 196 -44.57 20.73 14.03
N GLU A 197 -45.34 21.80 14.25
CA GLU A 197 -46.14 22.09 15.46
C GLU A 197 -45.50 22.91 16.58
N GLY A 198 -46.17 24.04 16.84
CA GLY A 198 -45.92 24.97 17.92
C GLY A 198 -46.71 24.61 19.18
N GLU A 199 -46.12 25.03 20.29
CA GLU A 199 -46.71 25.59 21.51
C GLU A 199 -48.02 25.01 22.11
N THR A 200 -47.79 24.33 23.24
CA THR A 200 -48.40 24.55 24.58
C THR A 200 -49.85 24.15 24.82
N GLU A 201 -50.08 23.15 25.69
CA GLU A 201 -50.72 23.27 27.03
C GLU A 201 -51.08 21.89 27.63
N MET A 202 -51.52 21.92 28.89
CA MET A 202 -51.30 20.99 29.99
C MET A 202 -52.34 19.85 30.15
N GLN A 203 -51.89 18.78 30.83
CA GLN A 203 -52.56 17.84 31.74
C GLN A 203 -54.04 17.40 31.62
N GLU A 204 -54.20 16.07 31.82
CA GLU A 204 -55.24 15.33 32.59
C GLU A 204 -56.69 15.27 32.06
N ASN A 205 -57.17 14.10 31.60
CA ASN A 205 -57.81 13.09 32.46
C ASN A 205 -58.37 11.86 31.69
N GLU A 206 -58.73 10.86 32.48
CA GLU A 206 -59.05 9.44 32.29
C GLU A 206 -60.25 9.07 31.35
N THR A 207 -60.19 7.91 30.67
CA THR A 207 -60.83 6.60 31.03
C THR A 207 -61.37 5.76 29.84
N PHE A 208 -61.20 4.42 29.94
CA PHE A 208 -61.87 3.26 29.26
C PHE A 208 -61.74 3.11 27.72
N GLY A 209 -61.49 1.94 27.12
CA GLY A 209 -61.34 0.56 27.60
C GLY A 209 -61.17 -0.44 26.43
N TRP A 210 -60.64 -1.62 26.77
CA TRP A 210 -60.62 -2.92 26.05
C TRP A 210 -59.88 -3.13 24.71
N GLY A 211 -59.10 -4.22 24.67
CA GLY A 211 -58.57 -4.84 23.45
C GLY A 211 -57.32 -5.69 23.73
N GLU A 212 -57.48 -7.01 23.73
CA GLU A 212 -56.59 -8.04 24.28
C GLU A 212 -55.24 -8.30 23.56
N SER A 213 -54.38 -9.00 24.30
CA SER A 213 -53.42 -10.03 23.85
C SER A 213 -52.12 -9.53 23.17
N SER A 214 -50.91 -10.03 23.42
CA SER A 214 -50.46 -11.25 24.11
C SER A 214 -48.91 -11.25 24.24
N LEU A 215 -48.41 -11.97 25.26
CA LEU A 215 -47.13 -12.72 25.34
C LEU A 215 -45.81 -11.90 25.39
N SER A 216 -45.15 -11.76 26.55
CA SER A 216 -44.13 -12.68 27.15
C SER A 216 -42.85 -12.78 26.30
N ILE A 217 -41.58 -12.67 26.75
CA ILE A 217 -40.82 -13.16 27.91
C ILE A 217 -39.54 -12.30 27.94
N ASP A 218 -39.20 -11.55 28.98
CA ASP A 218 -38.49 -11.92 30.22
C ASP A 218 -36.98 -12.22 30.11
N HIS A 219 -36.22 -11.49 30.94
CA HIS A 219 -34.96 -11.87 31.60
C HIS A 219 -33.71 -12.20 30.74
N GLN A 220 -32.45 -11.96 31.15
CA GLN A 220 -31.87 -11.50 32.39
C GLN A 220 -30.39 -11.11 32.15
N THR A 221 -29.88 -10.45 33.16
CA THR A 221 -28.53 -9.92 33.37
C THR A 221 -27.48 -10.98 33.77
N LYS A 222 -26.21 -10.51 33.80
CA LYS A 222 -25.06 -10.91 34.64
C LYS A 222 -24.03 -11.92 34.09
N LYS A 223 -22.76 -11.49 34.13
CA LYS A 223 -21.66 -11.99 35.01
C LYS A 223 -20.41 -11.12 34.78
N SER A 224 -19.99 -10.25 35.69
CA SER A 224 -19.28 -10.42 36.98
C SER A 224 -17.79 -10.78 36.88
N LYS A 225 -16.96 -9.82 37.35
CA LYS A 225 -15.52 -9.83 37.62
C LYS A 225 -15.03 -11.04 38.43
N LYS A 226 -13.79 -11.46 38.18
CA LYS A 226 -12.93 -12.17 39.16
C LYS A 226 -11.59 -11.43 39.27
N ARG A 227 -11.10 -11.22 40.49
CA ARG A 227 -9.85 -10.53 40.86
C ARG A 227 -9.13 -11.35 41.95
N ARG A 228 -7.80 -11.17 42.03
CA ARG A 228 -6.83 -11.51 43.13
C ARG A 228 -6.34 -12.97 43.18
N SER A 229 -5.08 -13.29 43.56
CA SER A 229 -3.92 -12.60 44.18
C SER A 229 -2.63 -13.46 44.00
N SER A 230 -1.42 -12.90 43.86
CA SER A 230 -0.30 -12.71 44.83
C SER A 230 0.86 -13.74 44.75
N LYS A 231 2.08 -13.18 44.62
CA LYS A 231 3.46 -13.56 45.07
C LYS A 231 3.81 -15.02 45.40
N ASP A 232 4.99 -15.46 44.94
CA ASP A 232 6.13 -15.83 45.81
C ASP A 232 7.47 -15.90 45.03
N HIS A 233 8.55 -15.69 45.80
CA HIS A 233 9.99 -15.60 45.52
C HIS A 233 10.60 -14.24 45.15
#